data_AF-A0A372KMR2-F1
#
_entry.id   AF-A0A372KMR2-F1
#
_cell.length_a   1.000
_cell.length_b   1.000
_cell.length_c   1.000
_cell.angle_alpha   90.00
_cell.angle_beta   90.00
_cell.angle_gamma   90.00
#
_symmetry.space_group_name_H-M   'P 1'
#
loop_
_entity.id
_entity.type
_entity.pdbx_description
1 polymer ?
#
loop_
_entity_poly.entity_id
_entity_poly.type
_entity_poly.pdbx_seq_one_letter_code
_entity_poly.pdbx_strand_id
1 'polypeptide(L)'
;MWTELRLREADAEEREFFGSDWVWNGPVPEEDERVLVSNGIDVWIDTWVYADSQNAGLENEPDGGNGLFWAPLPEPPKVKNGRRMKNEIYDYNNDREC
;
A
#
# COMPACT_ATOMS: atom_id res chain seq x y z
N MET A 1 -13.22 -0.71 -5.33
CA MET A 1 -13.55 0.67 -5.76
C MET A 1 -12.33 1.51 -5.42
N TRP A 2 -11.92 2.42 -6.31
CA TRP A 2 -10.76 3.28 -6.08
C TRP A 2 -11.13 4.48 -5.22
N THR A 3 -10.23 4.86 -4.32
CA THR A 3 -10.37 6.00 -3.42
C THR A 3 -9.21 6.96 -3.66
N GLU A 4 -9.50 8.25 -3.85
CA GLU A 4 -8.46 9.28 -3.99
C GLU A 4 -7.81 9.57 -2.62
N LEU A 5 -6.49 9.49 -2.55
CA LEU A 5 -5.69 9.99 -1.44
C LEU A 5 -5.54 11.49 -1.61
N ARG A 6 -6.21 12.26 -0.75
CA ARG A 6 -6.16 13.72 -0.83
C ARG A 6 -5.95 14.32 0.54
N LEU A 7 -5.03 15.26 0.65
CA LEU A 7 -4.88 16.06 1.87
C LEU A 7 -5.88 17.20 1.91
N ARG A 8 -6.32 17.53 3.12
CA ARG A 8 -7.04 18.77 3.44
C ARG A 8 -6.40 19.46 4.63
N GLU A 9 -6.71 20.74 4.79
CA GLU A 9 -6.31 21.48 5.97
C GLU A 9 -6.96 20.85 7.21
N ALA A 10 -6.14 20.66 8.25
CA ALA A 10 -6.57 20.20 9.56
C ALA A 10 -7.31 21.32 10.30
N ASP A 11 -8.35 20.98 11.05
CA ASP A 11 -8.95 21.95 11.97
C ASP A 11 -8.10 22.15 13.24
N ALA A 12 -8.56 22.98 14.17
CA ALA A 12 -7.79 23.29 15.38
C ALA A 12 -7.60 22.07 16.31
N GLU A 13 -8.60 21.20 16.42
CA GLU A 13 -8.54 20.00 17.26
C GLU A 13 -7.63 18.95 16.61
N GLU A 14 -7.74 18.78 15.29
CA GLU A 14 -6.88 17.89 14.52
C GLU A 14 -5.43 18.34 14.53
N ARG A 15 -5.16 19.65 14.41
CA ARG A 15 -3.80 20.20 14.56
C ARG A 15 -3.21 19.92 15.93
N GLU A 16 -4.00 20.06 16.99
CA GLU A 16 -3.55 19.76 18.36
C GLU A 16 -3.26 18.26 18.54
N PHE A 17 -4.08 17.39 17.95
CA PHE A 17 -3.95 15.94 18.07
C PHE A 17 -2.82 15.35 17.20
N PHE A 18 -2.78 15.71 15.92
CA PHE A 18 -1.84 15.15 14.94
C PHE A 18 -0.53 15.94 14.84
N GLY A 19 -0.48 17.19 15.32
CA GLY A 19 0.70 18.06 15.19
C GLY A 19 0.99 18.53 13.76
N SER A 20 0.04 18.32 12.83
CA SER A 20 0.16 18.65 11.40
C SER A 20 -0.92 19.63 10.96
N ASP A 21 -0.57 20.51 10.01
CA ASP A 21 -1.52 21.39 9.32
C ASP A 21 -2.38 20.66 8.28
N TRP A 22 -2.03 19.41 7.94
CA TRP A 22 -2.67 18.63 6.89
C TRP A 22 -3.03 17.23 7.38
N VAL A 23 -4.22 16.79 7.01
CA VAL A 23 -4.73 15.44 7.31
C VAL A 23 -5.34 14.80 6.06
N TRP A 24 -5.35 13.47 6.02
CA TRP A 24 -5.99 12.73 4.94
C TRP A 24 -7.50 12.96 4.93
N ASN A 25 -8.03 13.29 3.76
CA ASN A 25 -9.44 13.57 3.54
C ASN A 25 -10.17 12.31 3.08
N GLY A 26 -10.57 11.48 4.04
CA GLY A 26 -11.35 10.26 3.79
C GLY A 26 -10.66 8.99 4.28
N PRO A 27 -11.15 7.82 3.84
CA PRO A 27 -10.60 6.55 4.30
C PRO A 27 -9.20 6.32 3.73
N VAL A 28 -8.32 5.86 4.62
CA VAL A 28 -6.97 5.43 4.31
C VAL A 28 -6.83 3.92 4.58
N PRO A 29 -5.82 3.26 4.01
CA PRO A 29 -5.48 1.87 4.35
C PRO A 29 -5.11 1.70 5.83
N GLU A 30 -5.08 0.44 6.29
CA GLU A 30 -4.54 0.08 7.61
C GLU A 30 -3.00 0.13 7.62
N GLU A 31 -2.39 0.16 8.81
CA GLU A 31 -0.93 0.07 8.98
C GLU A 31 -0.39 -1.22 8.36
N ASP A 32 0.70 -1.10 7.60
CA ASP A 32 1.35 -2.19 6.86
C ASP A 32 0.45 -2.86 5.80
N GLU A 33 -0.69 -2.25 5.45
CA GLU A 33 -1.56 -2.76 4.41
C GLU A 33 -0.92 -2.58 3.03
N ARG A 34 -0.84 -3.69 2.28
CA ARG A 34 -0.46 -3.65 0.86
C ARG A 34 -1.68 -3.34 0.01
N VAL A 35 -1.58 -2.29 -0.79
CA VAL A 35 -2.68 -1.77 -1.59
C VAL A 35 -2.29 -1.65 -3.06
N LEU A 36 -3.28 -1.65 -3.94
CA LEU A 36 -3.11 -1.17 -5.30
C LEU A 36 -3.08 0.35 -5.28
N VAL A 37 -2.17 0.93 -6.05
CA VAL A 37 -2.01 2.37 -6.22
C VAL A 37 -2.10 2.71 -7.70
N SER A 38 -2.67 3.87 -8.03
CA SER A 38 -2.72 4.38 -9.40
C SER A 38 -2.58 5.90 -9.45
N ASN A 39 -1.90 6.40 -10.49
CA ASN A 39 -1.90 7.81 -10.88
C ASN A 39 -2.94 8.13 -11.98
N GLY A 40 -3.84 7.19 -12.27
CA GLY A 40 -4.81 7.28 -13.38
C GLY A 40 -4.25 6.84 -14.75
N ILE A 41 -2.97 6.48 -14.85
CA ILE A 41 -2.32 5.95 -16.05
C ILE A 41 -1.82 4.53 -15.79
N ASP A 42 -1.01 4.37 -14.75
CA ASP A 42 -0.39 3.12 -14.34
C ASP A 42 -0.99 2.60 -13.02
N VAL A 43 -0.76 1.30 -12.75
CA VAL A 43 -1.14 0.65 -11.50
C VAL A 43 0.04 -0.15 -10.95
N TRP A 44 0.35 0.04 -9.67
CA TRP A 44 1.39 -0.70 -8.94
C TRP A 44 0.89 -1.11 -7.55
N ILE A 45 1.73 -1.86 -6.83
CA ILE A 45 1.47 -2.22 -5.43
C ILE A 45 2.43 -1.42 -4.57
N ASP A 46 1.91 -0.87 -3.48
CA ASP A 46 2.70 -0.20 -2.45
C ASP A 46 2.16 -0.57 -1.06
N THR A 47 2.90 -0.18 -0.01
CA THR A 47 2.54 -0.42 1.39
C THR A 47 2.17 0.91 2.05
N TRP A 48 1.08 0.93 2.80
CA TRP A 48 0.72 2.05 3.65
C TRP A 48 1.48 1.96 4.98
N VAL A 49 2.27 2.98 5.29
CA VAL A 49 3.15 2.99 6.46
C VAL A 49 2.93 4.23 7.32
N TYR A 50 3.13 4.09 8.63
CA TYR A 50 3.23 5.20 9.58
C TYR A 50 4.72 5.43 9.83
N ALA A 51 5.29 6.47 9.20
CA ALA A 51 6.71 6.79 9.35
C ALA A 51 7.02 7.35 10.74
N ASP A 52 6.06 8.05 11.36
CA ASP A 52 6.09 8.51 12.75
C ASP A 52 4.65 8.81 13.25
N SER A 53 4.51 9.39 14.46
CA SER A 53 3.20 9.72 15.04
C SER A 53 2.42 10.81 14.28
N GLN A 54 3.01 11.42 13.24
CA GLN A 54 2.45 12.55 12.51
C GLN A 54 2.36 12.30 11.00
N ASN A 55 3.05 11.28 10.47
CA ASN A 55 3.15 11.03 9.04
C ASN A 55 2.74 9.61 8.67
N ALA A 56 1.65 9.51 7.90
CA ALA A 56 1.16 8.28 7.29
C ALA A 56 1.07 8.46 5.77
N GLY A 57 1.43 7.43 5.00
CA GLY A 57 1.40 7.51 3.54
C GLY A 57 1.89 6.24 2.87
N LEU A 58 1.96 6.28 1.54
CA LEU A 58 2.56 5.23 0.73
C LEU A 58 4.10 5.24 0.89
N GLU A 59 4.68 4.07 1.19
CA GLU A 59 6.10 3.90 1.53
C GLU A 59 7.06 4.43 0.45
N ASN A 60 6.70 4.28 -0.82
CA ASN A 60 7.57 4.61 -1.95
C ASN A 60 7.23 5.94 -2.63
N GLU A 61 6.33 6.75 -2.06
CA GLU A 61 5.87 8.01 -2.66
C GLU A 61 6.32 9.23 -1.85
N PRO A 62 6.98 10.23 -2.47
CA PRO A 62 7.59 11.36 -1.77
C PRO A 62 6.58 12.26 -1.03
N ASP A 63 5.36 12.38 -1.54
CA ASP A 63 4.26 13.16 -0.92
C ASP A 63 3.24 12.27 -0.20
N GLY A 64 3.66 11.07 0.23
CA GLY A 64 2.80 10.08 0.87
C GLY A 64 1.66 9.56 -0.01
N GLY A 65 1.67 9.90 -1.30
CA GLY A 65 0.64 9.53 -2.28
C GLY A 65 -0.47 10.55 -2.49
N ASN A 66 -0.33 11.80 -2.05
CA ASN A 66 -1.35 12.83 -2.29
C ASN A 66 -1.62 13.03 -3.80
N GLY A 67 -2.88 12.91 -4.21
CA GLY A 67 -3.32 12.94 -5.60
C GLY A 67 -3.32 11.58 -6.30
N LEU A 68 -2.88 10.50 -5.63
CA LEU A 68 -2.99 9.13 -6.14
C LEU A 68 -4.30 8.48 -5.71
N PHE A 69 -4.60 7.34 -6.31
CA PHE A 69 -5.77 6.52 -5.99
C PHE A 69 -5.31 5.21 -5.37
N TRP A 70 -6.02 4.74 -4.35
CA TRP A 70 -5.77 3.46 -3.70
C TRP A 70 -6.99 2.53 -3.79
N ALA A 71 -6.73 1.23 -3.76
CA ALA A 71 -7.74 0.19 -3.58
C ALA A 71 -7.15 -1.03 -2.85
N PRO A 72 -7.94 -1.76 -2.04
CA PRO A 72 -7.46 -2.98 -1.40
C PRO A 72 -7.09 -4.03 -2.45
N LEU A 73 -6.12 -4.88 -2.13
CA LEU A 73 -5.80 -6.04 -2.96
C LEU A 73 -7.03 -6.97 -3.07
N PRO A 74 -7.28 -7.58 -4.24
CA PRO A 74 -8.36 -8.53 -4.39
C PRO A 74 -8.13 -9.75 -3.49
N GLU A 75 -9.21 -10.31 -2.95
CA GLU A 75 -9.13 -11.59 -2.24
C GLU A 75 -8.50 -12.65 -3.16
N PRO A 76 -7.50 -13.42 -2.67
CA PRO A 76 -6.96 -14.54 -3.42
C PRO A 76 -8.09 -15.51 -3.80
N PRO A 77 -8.04 -16.11 -4.99
CA PRO A 77 -9.06 -17.07 -5.40
C PRO A 77 -9.09 -18.25 -4.43
N LYS A 78 -10.29 -18.63 -3.98
CA LYS A 78 -10.49 -19.80 -3.13
C LYS A 78 -10.13 -21.07 -3.91
N VAL A 79 -8.93 -21.60 -3.68
CA VAL A 79 -8.50 -22.86 -4.28
C VAL A 79 -9.24 -23.99 -3.57
N LYS A 80 -10.05 -24.78 -4.29
CA LYS A 80 -10.55 -26.06 -3.75
C LYS A 80 -9.32 -26.94 -3.50
N ASN A 81 -9.08 -27.33 -2.24
CA ASN A 81 -7.93 -28.11 -1.77
C ASN A 81 -7.44 -29.11 -2.83
N GLY A 82 -6.28 -28.83 -3.44
CA GLY A 82 -5.72 -29.66 -4.51
C GLY A 82 -4.43 -29.12 -5.12
N ARG A 83 -4.19 -27.80 -5.09
CA ARG A 83 -2.89 -27.22 -5.50
C ARG A 83 -2.13 -26.70 -4.29
N ARG A 84 -1.51 -27.62 -3.55
CA ARG A 84 -0.34 -27.28 -2.74
C ARG A 84 0.76 -26.96 -3.76
N MET A 85 1.02 -25.68 -4.07
CA MET A 85 2.24 -25.34 -4.81
C MET A 85 3.40 -25.82 -3.96
N LYS A 86 4.14 -26.81 -4.46
CA LYS A 86 5.44 -27.16 -3.88
C LYS A 86 6.33 -25.95 -4.15
N ASN A 87 6.92 -25.37 -3.12
CA ASN A 87 8.00 -24.41 -3.29
C ASN A 87 9.17 -25.17 -3.92
N GLU A 88 9.22 -25.21 -5.25
CA GLU A 88 10.39 -25.65 -5.98
C GLU A 88 11.42 -24.52 -5.87
N ILE A 89 12.27 -24.61 -4.86
CA ILE A 89 13.55 -23.91 -4.86
C ILE A 89 14.30 -24.47 -6.07
N TYR A 90 14.41 -23.68 -7.14
CA TYR A 90 15.28 -24.02 -8.28
C TYR A 90 16.72 -24.06 -7.77
N ASP A 91 17.29 -25.26 -7.65
CA ASP A 91 18.72 -25.42 -7.42
C ASP A 91 19.44 -25.27 -8.77
N TYR A 92 20.07 -24.11 -8.98
CA TYR A 92 20.67 -23.69 -10.25
C TYR A 92 22.03 -24.36 -10.55
N ASN A 93 22.52 -25.27 -9.69
CA ASN A 93 23.89 -25.75 -9.73
C ASN A 93 24.04 -27.26 -9.94
N ASN A 94 23.46 -27.85 -11.01
CA ASN A 94 23.77 -29.24 -11.35
C ASN A 94 24.00 -29.57 -12.84
N ASP A 95 24.13 -28.56 -13.72
CA ASP A 95 24.35 -28.79 -15.16
C ASP A 95 25.73 -28.31 -15.65
N ARG A 96 26.80 -28.50 -14.86
CA ARG A 96 28.17 -28.18 -15.29
C ARG A 96 29.18 -29.32 -15.24
N GLU A 97 28.74 -30.57 -15.10
CA GLU A 97 29.65 -31.72 -15.28
C GLU A 97 29.08 -32.69 -16.33
N CYS A 98 29.47 -32.47 -17.59
CA CYS A 98 29.48 -33.44 -18.69
C CYS A 98 30.76 -33.22 -19.50
#